data_AF-A0A2Z6AV13-F1
#
_entry.id   AF-A0A2Z6AV13-F1
#
_cell.length_a   1.000
_cell.length_b   1.000
_cell.length_c   1.000
_cell.angle_alpha   90.00
_cell.angle_beta   90.00
_cell.angle_gamma   90.00
#
_symmetry.space_group_name_H-M   'P 1'
#
loop_
_entity.id
_entity.type
_entity.pdbx_description
1 polymer ?
#
loop_
_entity_poly.entity_id
_entity_poly.type
_entity_poly.pdbx_seq_one_letter_code
_entity_poly.pdbx_strand_id
1 'polypeptide(L)'
;MSDPHVCARCAQKGPTCCQLDPGNEEFCFPLSEMERDRILKELAGDEGAFAQQANTDGFVENLHKLFPGEQQAVDKLFPGTKFHIRLAVDEQGRCRLLGPEGCRLPREARPYYCRLFPFWFAGGKLNVFAASRCLLQREARTRLRMLALVGESDKRLKELYGRLRLAWGLAPRKGLPGIDKCHRKKS
;
A
#
# COMPACT_ATOMS: atom_id res chain seq x y z
N MET A 1 -16.55 -18.73 -12.08
CA MET A 1 -16.76 -17.28 -11.85
C MET A 1 -15.96 -16.90 -10.62
N SER A 2 -14.82 -16.23 -10.81
CA SER A 2 -13.94 -15.81 -9.70
C SER A 2 -14.52 -14.55 -9.08
N ASP A 3 -14.97 -14.65 -7.83
CA ASP A 3 -15.62 -13.59 -7.06
C ASP A 3 -14.77 -12.28 -7.07
N PRO A 4 -15.23 -11.20 -7.72
CA PRO A 4 -14.55 -9.90 -7.72
C PRO A 4 -14.46 -9.25 -6.33
N HIS A 5 -15.02 -9.85 -5.28
CA HIS A 5 -15.41 -9.14 -4.07
C HIS A 5 -14.75 -9.63 -2.78
N VAL A 6 -13.64 -10.37 -2.76
CA VAL A 6 -12.99 -10.68 -1.47
C VAL A 6 -12.70 -9.41 -0.66
N CYS A 7 -12.27 -8.32 -1.30
CA CYS A 7 -12.07 -7.03 -0.61
C CYS A 7 -13.37 -6.33 -0.19
N ALA A 8 -14.44 -6.40 -1.00
CA ALA A 8 -15.74 -5.82 -0.66
C ALA A 8 -16.45 -6.61 0.45
N ARG A 9 -16.41 -7.95 0.37
CA ARG A 9 -16.84 -8.87 1.44
C ARG A 9 -16.01 -8.69 2.71
N CYS A 10 -14.69 -8.46 2.57
CA CYS A 10 -13.82 -8.14 3.70
C CYS A 10 -14.30 -6.85 4.37
N ALA A 11 -14.50 -5.77 3.59
CA ALA A 11 -14.98 -4.48 4.08
C ALA A 11 -16.27 -4.57 4.90
N GLN A 12 -17.21 -5.45 4.51
CA GLN A 12 -18.47 -5.68 5.23
C GLN A 12 -18.32 -6.49 6.52
N LYS A 13 -17.24 -7.28 6.65
CA LYS A 13 -17.04 -8.15 7.82
C LYS A 13 -16.34 -7.47 8.98
N GLY A 14 -15.43 -6.53 8.69
CA GLY A 14 -14.63 -5.82 9.71
C GLY A 14 -13.81 -6.74 10.62
N PRO A 15 -12.82 -6.20 11.35
CA PRO A 15 -11.85 -5.16 10.96
C PRO A 15 -10.98 -5.64 9.79
N THR A 16 -10.50 -4.72 8.95
CA THR A 16 -9.83 -5.04 7.67
C THR A 16 -8.59 -4.18 7.45
N CYS A 17 -7.85 -4.38 6.36
CA CYS A 17 -6.78 -3.45 5.98
C CYS A 17 -7.27 -2.02 5.65
N CYS A 18 -8.58 -1.82 5.48
CA CYS A 18 -9.20 -0.50 5.27
C CYS A 18 -9.75 0.11 6.58
N GLN A 19 -9.54 -0.54 7.72
CA GLN A 19 -9.93 -0.02 9.03
C GLN A 19 -8.80 -0.27 10.04
N LEU A 20 -8.20 0.79 10.55
CA LEU A 20 -7.21 0.73 11.62
C LEU A 20 -7.87 0.87 12.99
N ASP A 21 -7.18 0.44 14.03
CA ASP A 21 -7.55 0.81 15.40
C ASP A 21 -7.14 2.28 15.60
N PRO A 22 -8.07 3.21 15.95
CA PRO A 22 -7.79 4.64 16.06
C PRO A 22 -6.55 4.94 16.91
N GLY A 23 -5.75 5.92 16.48
CA GLY A 23 -4.44 6.23 17.06
C GLY A 23 -3.26 5.55 16.37
N ASN A 24 -3.51 4.60 15.45
CA ASN A 24 -2.46 3.95 14.65
C ASN A 24 -2.27 4.58 13.26
N GLU A 25 -2.72 5.83 13.04
CA GLU A 25 -2.65 6.51 11.74
C GLU A 25 -1.20 6.68 11.27
N GLU A 26 -0.25 6.79 12.20
CA GLU A 26 1.18 6.92 11.88
C GLU A 26 1.75 5.70 11.13
N PHE A 27 1.14 4.52 11.27
CA PHE A 27 1.58 3.30 10.61
C PHE A 27 0.92 3.08 9.23
N CYS A 28 0.06 4.00 8.79
CA CYS A 28 -0.52 3.93 7.46
C CYS A 28 0.56 4.01 6.39
N PHE A 29 0.47 3.12 5.39
CA PHE A 29 1.47 3.06 4.34
C PHE A 29 1.45 4.34 3.48
N PRO A 30 2.62 4.93 3.16
CA PRO A 30 2.68 6.21 2.47
C PRO A 30 2.34 6.08 0.99
N LEU A 31 1.80 7.15 0.42
CA LEU A 31 1.48 7.27 -1.00
C LEU A 31 2.59 8.01 -1.75
N SER A 32 2.91 7.54 -2.95
CA SER A 32 3.66 8.34 -3.93
C SER A 32 2.79 9.46 -4.53
N GLU A 33 3.43 10.50 -5.06
CA GLU A 33 2.74 11.54 -5.85
C GLU A 33 1.95 10.93 -7.01
N MET A 34 2.53 9.94 -7.71
CA MET A 34 1.86 9.23 -8.80
C MET A 34 0.61 8.44 -8.33
N GLU A 35 0.59 7.90 -7.11
CA GLU A 35 -0.60 7.29 -6.54
C GLU A 35 -1.66 8.34 -6.22
N ARG A 36 -1.26 9.45 -5.59
CA ARG A 36 -2.16 10.55 -5.30
C ARG A 36 -2.83 11.09 -6.56
N ASP A 37 -2.07 11.34 -7.62
CA ASP A 37 -2.58 11.83 -8.89
C ASP A 37 -3.54 10.85 -9.57
N ARG A 38 -3.27 9.54 -9.47
CA ARG A 38 -4.19 8.51 -9.99
C ARG A 38 -5.49 8.48 -9.21
N ILE A 39 -5.45 8.64 -7.90
CA ILE A 39 -6.63 8.66 -7.05
C ILE A 39 -7.47 9.90 -7.34
N LEU A 40 -6.84 11.08 -7.41
CA LEU A 40 -7.53 12.35 -7.69
C LEU A 40 -8.30 12.36 -9.02
N LYS A 41 -7.85 11.60 -10.02
CA LYS A 41 -8.56 11.46 -11.31
C LYS A 41 -9.90 10.71 -11.19
N GLU A 42 -10.06 9.90 -10.15
CA GLU A 42 -11.28 9.12 -9.91
C GLU A 42 -12.24 9.80 -8.93
N LEU A 43 -11.81 10.89 -8.30
CA LEU A 43 -12.58 11.60 -7.28
C LEU A 43 -13.12 12.91 -7.82
N ALA A 44 -14.25 13.36 -7.28
CA ALA A 44 -14.81 14.69 -7.57
C ALA A 44 -14.10 15.74 -6.70
N GLY A 45 -12.80 15.93 -6.94
CA GLY A 45 -11.91 16.73 -6.10
C GLY A 45 -11.15 15.88 -5.06
N ASP A 46 -10.65 16.50 -3.99
CA ASP A 46 -9.86 15.79 -2.97
C ASP A 46 -10.74 14.90 -2.07
N GLU A 47 -12.00 15.28 -1.83
CA GLU A 47 -12.95 14.62 -0.93
C GLU A 47 -12.41 14.32 0.49
N GLY A 48 -11.33 15.00 0.90
CA GLY A 48 -10.60 14.70 2.12
C GLY A 48 -10.01 13.29 2.11
N ALA A 49 -9.65 12.75 0.95
CA ALA A 49 -9.14 11.40 0.78
C ALA A 49 -7.71 11.21 1.29
N PHE A 50 -7.00 12.32 1.58
CA PHE A 50 -5.60 12.30 1.99
C PHE A 50 -5.39 13.03 3.30
N ALA A 51 -4.35 12.63 4.00
CA ALA A 51 -3.87 13.33 5.17
C ALA A 51 -2.33 13.35 5.18
N GLN A 52 -1.78 14.41 5.74
CA GLN A 52 -0.35 14.54 5.97
C GLN A 52 0.00 13.95 7.35
N GLN A 53 1.08 13.17 7.40
CA GLN A 53 1.51 12.44 8.59
C GLN A 53 3.00 12.68 8.81
N ALA A 54 3.40 12.95 10.06
CA ALA A 54 4.82 13.10 10.39
C ALA A 54 5.54 11.76 10.22
N ASN A 55 6.79 11.79 9.77
CA ASN A 55 7.65 10.61 9.73
C ASN A 55 8.17 10.32 11.15
N THR A 56 7.38 9.63 11.96
CA THR A 56 7.79 9.22 13.31
C THR A 56 8.85 8.13 13.25
N ASP A 57 9.60 7.95 14.33
CA ASP A 57 10.59 6.87 14.43
C ASP A 57 9.91 5.50 14.27
N GLY A 58 8.75 5.29 14.91
CA GLY A 58 7.97 4.06 14.78
C GLY A 58 7.52 3.78 13.34
N PHE A 59 7.14 4.81 12.59
CA PHE A 59 6.82 4.69 11.17
C PHE A 59 8.03 4.26 10.34
N VAL A 60 9.18 4.93 10.52
CA VAL A 60 10.41 4.63 9.77
C VAL A 60 10.93 3.23 10.09
N GLU A 61 10.92 2.84 11.37
CA GLU A 61 11.26 1.47 11.80
C GLU A 61 10.36 0.42 11.16
N ASN A 62 9.07 0.70 11.01
CA ASN A 62 8.15 -0.20 10.32
C ASN A 62 8.51 -0.33 8.83
N LEU A 63 8.87 0.77 8.17
CA LEU A 63 9.35 0.73 6.79
C LEU A 63 10.68 -0.04 6.64
N HIS A 64 11.60 0.05 7.60
CA HIS A 64 12.83 -0.76 7.60
C HIS A 64 12.53 -2.27 7.60
N LYS A 65 11.50 -2.71 8.33
CA LYS A 65 11.05 -4.12 8.33
C LYS A 65 10.50 -4.53 6.96
N LEU A 66 9.85 -3.61 6.26
CA LEU A 66 9.30 -3.84 4.91
C LEU A 66 10.37 -3.83 3.81
N PHE A 67 11.48 -3.11 4.01
CA PHE A 67 12.57 -2.95 3.05
C PHE A 67 13.94 -3.38 3.65
N PRO A 68 14.11 -4.67 3.99
CA PRO A 68 15.29 -5.13 4.71
C PRO A 68 16.60 -4.94 3.93
N GLY A 69 17.57 -4.28 4.59
CA GLY A 69 18.87 -3.96 4.02
C GLY A 69 18.83 -2.84 2.98
N GLU A 70 17.81 -1.97 3.05
CA GLU A 70 17.68 -0.73 2.28
C GLU A 70 17.38 0.47 3.21
N GLN A 71 17.78 0.39 4.49
CA GLN A 71 17.46 1.40 5.53
C GLN A 71 17.89 2.80 5.11
N GLN A 72 19.12 2.96 4.61
CA GLN A 72 19.60 4.26 4.12
C GLN A 72 18.73 4.87 3.01
N ALA A 73 18.13 4.04 2.16
CA ALA A 73 17.23 4.52 1.12
C ALA A 73 15.89 4.95 1.71
N VAL A 74 15.37 4.20 2.68
CA VAL A 74 14.16 4.55 3.43
C VAL A 74 14.35 5.85 4.20
N ASP A 75 15.46 6.02 4.91
CA ASP A 75 15.75 7.23 5.71
C ASP A 75 15.84 8.49 4.84
N LYS A 76 16.38 8.35 3.61
CA LYS A 76 16.42 9.44 2.63
C LYS A 76 15.04 9.80 2.09
N LEU A 77 14.15 8.83 1.93
CA LEU A 77 12.79 9.05 1.45
C LEU A 77 11.89 9.63 2.55
N PHE A 78 12.06 9.17 3.78
CA PHE A 78 11.22 9.50 4.91
C PHE A 78 12.03 10.03 6.10
N PRO A 79 12.73 11.18 5.94
CA PRO A 79 13.50 11.75 7.04
C PRO A 79 12.55 12.22 8.15
N GLY A 80 12.94 12.04 9.42
CA GLY A 80 12.08 12.31 10.58
C GLY A 80 11.60 13.75 10.73
N THR A 81 12.29 14.72 10.12
CA THR A 81 11.89 16.13 10.10
C THR A 81 10.85 16.47 9.03
N LYS A 82 10.37 15.49 8.26
CA LYS A 82 9.42 15.68 7.16
C LYS A 82 8.13 14.89 7.40
N PHE A 83 7.24 15.05 6.45
CA PHE A 83 5.94 14.40 6.42
C PHE A 83 5.80 13.54 5.16
N HIS A 84 4.90 12.58 5.21
CA HIS A 84 4.41 11.84 4.06
C HIS A 84 2.89 12.02 3.92
N ILE A 85 2.37 11.68 2.74
CA ILE A 85 0.94 11.63 2.48
C ILE A 85 0.45 10.19 2.64
N ARG A 86 -0.69 10.01 3.31
CA ARG A 86 -1.38 8.72 3.46
C ARG A 86 -2.86 8.89 3.14
N LEU A 87 -3.57 7.77 2.98
CA LEU A 87 -5.03 7.78 2.84
C LEU A 87 -5.69 8.24 4.15
N ALA A 88 -6.63 9.18 4.06
CA ALA A 88 -7.39 9.68 5.19
C ALA A 88 -8.26 8.59 5.83
N VAL A 89 -8.48 8.71 7.14
CA VAL A 89 -9.43 7.87 7.89
C VAL A 89 -10.47 8.76 8.59
N ASP A 90 -11.60 8.19 8.95
CA ASP A 90 -12.56 8.80 9.87
C ASP A 90 -12.17 8.59 11.34
N GLU A 91 -12.98 9.11 12.25
CA GLU A 91 -12.76 9.01 13.70
C GLU A 91 -12.82 7.57 14.23
N GLN A 92 -13.43 6.66 13.46
CA GLN A 92 -13.50 5.23 13.77
C GLN A 92 -12.37 4.44 13.10
N GLY A 93 -11.39 5.13 12.50
CA GLY A 93 -10.24 4.52 11.83
C GLY A 93 -10.56 3.89 10.47
N ARG A 94 -11.75 4.12 9.90
CA ARG A 94 -12.10 3.60 8.57
C ARG A 94 -11.52 4.51 7.50
N CYS A 95 -10.92 3.92 6.48
CA CYS A 95 -10.47 4.65 5.29
C CYS A 95 -11.63 5.45 4.69
N ARG A 96 -11.44 6.75 4.41
CA ARG A 96 -12.49 7.60 3.84
C ARG A 96 -12.94 7.18 2.44
N LEU A 97 -12.14 6.38 1.75
CA LEU A 97 -12.47 5.79 0.45
C LEU A 97 -13.21 4.45 0.58
N LEU A 98 -13.59 4.03 1.79
CA LEU A 98 -14.39 2.85 2.05
C LEU A 98 -15.88 3.21 2.04
N GLY A 99 -16.60 2.76 1.01
CA GLY A 99 -18.06 2.85 0.91
C GLY A 99 -18.79 1.59 1.39
N PRO A 100 -20.13 1.55 1.31
CA PRO A 100 -20.95 0.40 1.71
C PRO A 100 -20.68 -0.86 0.88
N GLU A 101 -20.34 -0.68 -0.41
CA GLU A 101 -20.00 -1.77 -1.34
C GLU A 101 -18.48 -2.09 -1.37
N GLY A 102 -17.72 -1.56 -0.41
CA GLY A 102 -16.27 -1.67 -0.36
C GLY A 102 -15.55 -0.42 -0.87
N CYS A 103 -14.31 -0.57 -1.34
CA CYS A 103 -13.50 0.58 -1.75
C CYS A 103 -14.12 1.28 -2.97
N ARG A 104 -14.35 2.60 -2.84
CA ARG A 104 -14.92 3.46 -3.88
C ARG A 104 -14.01 3.59 -5.11
N LEU A 105 -12.70 3.35 -4.95
CA LEU A 105 -11.76 3.41 -6.06
C LEU A 105 -11.83 2.14 -6.93
N PRO A 106 -11.74 2.30 -8.27
CA PRO A 106 -11.47 1.18 -9.16
C PRO A 106 -10.11 0.57 -8.83
N ARG A 107 -9.95 -0.72 -9.13
CA ARG A 107 -8.80 -1.52 -8.69
C ARG A 107 -7.46 -0.92 -9.12
N GLU A 108 -7.40 -0.32 -10.29
CA GLU A 108 -6.21 0.23 -10.92
C GLU A 108 -5.74 1.54 -10.25
N ALA A 109 -6.70 2.32 -9.74
CA ALA A 109 -6.45 3.57 -9.03
C ALA A 109 -6.11 3.37 -7.54
N ARG A 110 -6.49 2.23 -6.96
CA ARG A 110 -6.12 1.89 -5.58
C ARG A 110 -4.59 1.96 -5.40
N PRO A 111 -4.11 2.42 -4.23
CA PRO A 111 -2.68 2.40 -3.91
C PRO A 111 -2.06 1.02 -4.11
N TYR A 112 -0.78 0.99 -4.45
CA TYR A 112 -0.04 -0.24 -4.64
C TYR A 112 -0.08 -1.11 -3.39
N TYR A 113 0.06 -0.52 -2.20
CA TYR A 113 -0.06 -1.25 -0.95
C TYR A 113 -1.42 -1.95 -0.80
N CYS A 114 -2.53 -1.25 -1.08
CA CYS A 114 -3.88 -1.84 -1.01
C CYS A 114 -4.07 -3.01 -1.98
N ARG A 115 -3.37 -2.99 -3.11
CA ARG A 115 -3.41 -4.05 -4.14
C ARG A 115 -2.43 -5.20 -3.86
N LEU A 116 -1.36 -4.93 -3.09
CA LEU A 116 -0.38 -5.92 -2.66
C LEU A 116 -0.85 -6.66 -1.41
N PHE A 117 -1.44 -5.97 -0.44
CA PHE A 117 -1.84 -6.55 0.84
C PHE A 117 -2.76 -7.77 0.66
N PRO A 118 -2.54 -8.89 1.39
CA PRO A 118 -1.56 -9.09 2.46
C PRO A 118 -0.19 -9.62 1.97
N PHE A 119 0.04 -9.62 0.66
CA PHE A 119 1.28 -10.10 0.07
C PHE A 119 2.37 -9.04 0.08
N TRP A 120 3.60 -9.45 0.34
CA TRP A 120 4.75 -8.55 0.32
C TRP A 120 6.02 -9.26 -0.13
N PHE A 121 6.90 -8.55 -0.82
CA PHE A 121 8.19 -9.09 -1.23
C PHE A 121 9.28 -8.66 -0.27
N ALA A 122 10.02 -9.63 0.27
CA ALA A 122 11.24 -9.41 1.04
C ALA A 122 12.30 -10.41 0.58
N GLY A 123 13.54 -9.95 0.35
CA GLY A 123 14.61 -10.81 -0.16
C GLY A 123 14.29 -11.50 -1.50
N GLY A 124 13.45 -10.88 -2.33
CA GLY A 124 13.01 -11.45 -3.62
C GLY A 124 11.96 -12.57 -3.53
N LYS A 125 11.53 -12.93 -2.32
CA LYS A 125 10.49 -13.95 -2.07
C LYS A 125 9.16 -13.29 -1.72
N LEU A 126 8.07 -13.87 -2.21
CA LEU A 126 6.71 -13.46 -1.85
C LEU A 126 6.33 -14.07 -0.50
N ASN A 127 6.05 -13.20 0.46
CA ASN A 127 5.56 -13.52 1.80
C ASN A 127 4.11 -13.05 1.95
N VAL A 128 3.42 -13.58 2.96
CA VAL A 128 2.09 -13.13 3.36
C VAL A 128 2.20 -12.63 4.79
N PHE A 129 1.82 -11.38 5.06
CA PHE A 129 1.80 -10.87 6.43
C PHE A 129 0.84 -11.68 7.28
N ALA A 130 1.18 -11.98 8.53
CA ALA A 130 0.20 -12.52 9.46
C ALA A 130 -0.79 -11.41 9.82
N ALA A 131 -2.03 -11.55 9.38
CA ALA A 131 -3.10 -10.61 9.69
C ALA A 131 -4.29 -11.41 10.19
N SER A 132 -4.40 -11.52 11.52
CA SER A 132 -5.37 -12.38 12.22
C SER A 132 -6.83 -12.14 11.82
N ARG A 133 -7.15 -10.92 11.39
CA ARG A 133 -8.49 -10.49 10.96
C ARG A 133 -8.67 -10.50 9.43
N CYS A 134 -7.65 -10.85 8.65
CA CYS A 134 -7.72 -10.85 7.19
C CYS A 134 -8.60 -11.98 6.66
N LEU A 135 -9.72 -11.63 6.01
CA LEU A 135 -10.65 -12.61 5.43
C LEU A 135 -9.95 -13.59 4.47
N LEU A 136 -9.02 -13.09 3.65
CA LEU A 136 -8.27 -13.90 2.70
C LEU A 136 -7.49 -15.03 3.39
N GLN A 137 -6.89 -14.76 4.56
CA GLN A 137 -6.14 -15.75 5.32
C GLN A 137 -7.05 -16.73 6.07
N ARG A 138 -8.27 -16.31 6.40
CA ARG A 138 -9.29 -17.19 6.99
C ARG A 138 -9.87 -18.17 5.97
N GLU A 139 -10.05 -17.73 4.72
CA GLU A 139 -10.65 -18.53 3.65
C GLU A 139 -9.64 -19.41 2.90
N ALA A 140 -8.35 -19.04 2.89
CA ALA A 140 -7.30 -19.81 2.24
C ALA A 140 -6.09 -20.01 3.14
N ARG A 141 -5.71 -21.28 3.35
CA ARG A 141 -4.55 -21.67 4.17
C ARG A 141 -3.23 -21.75 3.39
N THR A 142 -3.26 -21.63 2.07
CA THR A 142 -2.07 -21.71 1.22
C THR A 142 -1.96 -20.49 0.32
N ARG A 143 -0.72 -20.05 0.03
CA ARG A 143 -0.45 -18.90 -0.86
C ARG A 143 -1.12 -19.05 -2.21
N LEU A 144 -1.05 -20.23 -2.82
CA LEU A 144 -1.67 -20.50 -4.12
C LEU A 144 -3.19 -20.28 -4.09
N ARG A 145 -3.87 -20.74 -3.04
CA ARG A 145 -5.32 -20.50 -2.88
C ARG A 145 -5.63 -19.03 -2.62
N MET A 146 -4.82 -18.34 -1.81
CA MET A 146 -5.01 -16.91 -1.57
C MET A 146 -4.89 -16.11 -2.88
N LEU A 147 -3.88 -16.40 -3.70
CA LEU A 147 -3.70 -15.77 -5.02
C LEU A 147 -4.89 -16.02 -5.95
N ALA A 148 -5.39 -17.26 -6.00
CA ALA A 148 -6.55 -17.60 -6.80
C ALA A 148 -7.83 -16.85 -6.36
N LEU A 149 -8.04 -16.71 -5.04
CA LEU A 149 -9.20 -16.00 -4.48
C LEU A 149 -9.23 -14.50 -4.84
N VAL A 150 -8.07 -13.86 -4.97
CA VAL A 150 -7.98 -12.44 -5.36
C VAL A 150 -7.68 -12.23 -6.84
N GLY A 151 -7.64 -13.30 -7.63
CA GLY A 151 -7.36 -13.25 -9.07
C GLY A 151 -5.96 -12.74 -9.41
N GLU A 152 -4.97 -13.03 -8.58
CA GLU A 152 -3.58 -12.58 -8.76
C GLU A 152 -2.61 -13.73 -9.04
N SER A 153 -1.39 -13.36 -9.46
CA SER A 153 -0.27 -14.29 -9.65
C SER A 153 1.02 -13.73 -9.07
N ASP A 154 1.97 -14.60 -8.74
CA ASP A 154 3.31 -14.19 -8.29
C ASP A 154 3.96 -13.19 -9.27
N LYS A 155 3.80 -13.41 -10.59
CA LYS A 155 4.35 -12.52 -11.63
C LYS A 155 3.74 -11.12 -11.54
N ARG A 156 2.41 -11.04 -11.46
CA ARG A 156 1.68 -9.75 -11.41
C ARG A 156 1.96 -9.00 -10.12
N LEU A 157 2.01 -9.68 -8.98
CA LEU A 157 2.39 -9.05 -7.71
C LEU A 157 3.84 -8.57 -7.73
N LYS A 158 4.75 -9.30 -8.38
CA LYS A 158 6.16 -8.89 -8.54
C LYS A 158 6.29 -7.63 -9.40
N GLU A 159 5.52 -7.55 -10.48
CA GLU A 159 5.42 -6.33 -11.31
C GLU A 159 4.86 -5.16 -10.50
N LEU A 160 3.81 -5.39 -9.73
CA LEU A 160 3.15 -4.40 -8.89
C LEU A 160 4.09 -3.84 -7.80
N TYR A 161 4.84 -4.72 -7.13
CA TYR A 161 5.86 -4.34 -6.15
C TYR A 161 7.00 -3.53 -6.78
N GLY A 162 7.43 -3.92 -7.99
CA GLY A 162 8.40 -3.12 -8.75
C GLY A 162 7.89 -1.72 -9.06
N ARG A 163 6.61 -1.58 -9.45
CA ARG A 163 5.98 -0.27 -9.70
C ARG A 163 5.88 0.58 -8.44
N LEU A 164 5.53 -0.01 -7.29
CA LEU A 164 5.57 0.68 -6.00
C LEU A 164 6.95 1.28 -5.73
N ARG A 165 8.00 0.48 -5.92
CA ARG A 165 9.37 0.90 -5.69
C ARG A 165 9.78 2.04 -6.62
N LEU A 166 9.50 1.90 -7.91
CA LEU A 166 9.77 2.95 -8.90
C LEU A 166 9.01 4.24 -8.60
N ALA A 167 7.77 4.14 -8.08
CA ALA A 167 6.97 5.30 -7.68
C ALA A 167 7.62 6.10 -6.53
N TRP A 168 8.45 5.45 -5.72
CA TRP A 168 9.27 6.09 -4.67
C TRP A 168 10.67 6.46 -5.17
N GLY A 169 10.99 6.22 -6.44
CA GLY A 169 12.34 6.40 -6.98
C GLY A 169 13.34 5.33 -6.54
N LEU A 170 12.89 4.23 -5.95
CA LEU A 170 13.72 3.07 -5.66
C LEU A 170 13.91 2.21 -6.92
N ALA A 171 14.99 1.43 -6.94
CA ALA A 171 15.17 0.39 -7.95
C ALA A 171 14.00 -0.61 -7.93
N PRO A 172 13.57 -1.15 -9.08
CA PRO A 172 12.40 -2.04 -9.16
C PRO A 172 12.62 -3.35 -8.39
N ARG A 173 13.87 -3.72 -8.12
CA ARG A 173 14.30 -4.76 -7.19
C ARG A 173 15.58 -4.32 -6.51
N LYS A 174 15.82 -4.79 -5.29
CA LYS A 174 17.08 -4.60 -4.58
C LYS A 174 18.25 -5.09 -5.45
N GLY A 175 19.31 -4.29 -5.55
CA GLY A 175 20.51 -4.61 -6.34
C GLY A 175 20.46 -4.25 -7.82
N LEU A 176 19.36 -3.69 -8.32
CA LEU A 176 19.30 -3.05 -9.65
C LEU A 176 19.52 -1.53 -9.52
N PRO A 177 19.95 -0.83 -10.58
CA PRO A 177 19.99 0.62 -10.57
C PRO A 177 18.58 1.21 -10.36
N GLY A 178 18.51 2.29 -9.58
CA GLY A 178 17.30 3.09 -9.40
C GLY A 178 16.95 3.87 -10.68
N ILE A 179 15.81 4.56 -10.68
CA ILE A 179 15.61 5.63 -11.64
C ILE A 179 16.52 6.78 -11.19
N ASP A 180 17.63 7.01 -11.89
CA ASP A 180 18.36 8.26 -11.74
C ASP A 180 17.40 9.39 -12.05
N LYS A 181 17.18 10.30 -11.08
CA LYS A 181 16.49 11.55 -11.34
C LYS A 181 17.37 12.36 -12.29
N CYS A 182 17.25 12.06 -13.59
CA CYS A 182 17.86 12.81 -14.66
C CYS A 182 17.44 14.26 -14.43
N HIS A 183 18.40 15.09 -14.04
CA HIS A 183 18.17 16.49 -13.76
C HIS A 183 17.49 17.08 -14.98
N ARG A 184 16.22 17.51 -14.83
CA ARG A 184 15.62 18.47 -15.75
C ARG A 184 16.47 19.74 -15.63
N LYS A 185 17.51 19.84 -16.46
CA LYS A 185 18.08 21.15 -16.81
C LYS A 185 16.93 21.93 -17.42
N LYS A 186 16.43 22.91 -16.65
CA LYS A 186 15.62 23.98 -17.21
C LYS A 186 16.56 24.74 -18.16
N SER A 187 16.29 24.62 -19.45
CA SER A 187 16.66 25.63 -20.43
C SER A 187 15.50 26.61 -20.55
#